data_AF-A0A4U6TMT0-F1
#
_entry.id   AF-A0A4U6TMT0-F1
#
_cell.length_a   1.000
_cell.length_b   1.000
_cell.length_c   1.000
_cell.angle_alpha   90.00
_cell.angle_beta   90.00
_cell.angle_gamma   90.00
#
_symmetry.space_group_name_H-M   'P 1'
#
loop_
_entity.id
_entity.type
_entity.pdbx_description
1 polymer ?
#
loop_
_entity_poly.entity_id
_entity_poly.type
_entity_poly.pdbx_seq_one_letter_code
_entity_poly.pdbx_strand_id
1 'polypeptide(L)'
;MDRLLTEDVDEDEKESIAKKMIKLVNLYYWALDGHKIKVDRELRVEKYPHFMEKKGFESYHSISILGRIFDETEKAILQRSEDDKQIQITMLPFFTEVEAAPECISLWEYNYEEYLSKSRGLFDLDKEEKNEEFEKLYQSYKYLLYDAEEFEETSRDLSQVYMEACAIYRIVYERARSTKSISKCRFVWVVAGAALCHLYATKYAAQRGEKTVLCPLSVTRQLY
;
A
#
# COMPACT_ATOMS: atom_id res chain seq x y z
N MET A 1 -21.88 1.53 -1.01
CA MET A 1 -21.41 0.54 -0.01
C MET A 1 -21.21 -0.78 -0.73
N ASP A 2 -20.22 -1.58 -0.33
CA ASP A 2 -20.13 -2.97 -0.79
C ASP A 2 -21.30 -3.73 -0.17
N ARG A 3 -22.30 -4.06 -1.00
CA ARG A 3 -23.56 -4.66 -0.54
C ARG A 3 -23.35 -6.04 0.07
N LEU A 4 -22.28 -6.74 -0.31
CA LEU A 4 -21.95 -8.03 0.29
C LEU A 4 -21.57 -7.90 1.77
N LEU A 5 -20.94 -6.79 2.12
CA LEU A 5 -20.37 -6.52 3.44
C LEU A 5 -21.26 -5.60 4.29
N THR A 6 -22.54 -5.45 3.93
CA THR A 6 -23.50 -4.63 4.67
C THR A 6 -24.49 -5.52 5.43
N GLU A 7 -24.70 -5.28 6.73
CA GLU A 7 -25.54 -6.14 7.59
C GLU A 7 -27.03 -6.18 7.18
N ASP A 8 -27.53 -5.14 6.52
CA ASP A 8 -28.95 -4.99 6.13
C ASP A 8 -29.32 -5.73 4.82
N VAL A 9 -28.44 -6.56 4.27
CA VAL A 9 -28.65 -7.25 2.99
C VAL A 9 -29.11 -8.68 3.21
N ASP A 10 -30.20 -9.04 2.53
CA ASP A 10 -30.83 -10.36 2.60
C ASP A 10 -29.85 -11.49 2.17
N GLU A 11 -29.97 -12.66 2.81
CA GLU A 11 -29.06 -13.79 2.56
C GLU A 11 -29.14 -14.28 1.11
N ASP A 12 -30.32 -14.24 0.50
CA ASP A 12 -30.52 -14.56 -0.92
C ASP A 12 -29.76 -13.59 -1.84
N GLU A 13 -29.68 -12.31 -1.45
CA GLU A 13 -28.92 -11.30 -2.20
C GLU A 13 -27.41 -11.53 -2.05
N LYS A 14 -26.93 -11.86 -0.84
CA LYS A 14 -25.52 -12.21 -0.60
C LYS A 14 -25.11 -13.44 -1.41
N GLU A 15 -25.93 -14.49 -1.41
CA GLU A 15 -25.66 -15.70 -2.19
C GLU A 15 -25.64 -15.39 -3.70
N SER A 16 -26.54 -14.52 -4.17
CA SER A 16 -26.52 -14.05 -5.56
C SER A 16 -25.24 -13.27 -5.88
N ILE A 17 -24.75 -12.41 -4.99
CA ILE A 17 -23.52 -11.64 -5.20
C ILE A 17 -22.31 -12.59 -5.25
N ALA A 18 -22.22 -13.54 -4.32
CA ALA A 18 -21.15 -14.54 -4.28
C ALA A 18 -21.10 -15.37 -5.58
N LYS A 19 -22.26 -15.82 -6.09
CA LYS A 19 -22.37 -16.52 -7.39
C LYS A 19 -21.87 -15.66 -8.56
N LYS A 20 -22.19 -14.36 -8.56
CA LYS A 20 -21.71 -13.42 -9.59
C LYS A 20 -20.20 -13.20 -9.51
N MET A 21 -19.64 -13.10 -8.30
CA MET A 21 -18.19 -12.98 -8.10
C MET A 21 -17.42 -14.20 -8.61
N ILE A 22 -17.89 -15.41 -8.32
CA ILE A 22 -17.29 -16.65 -8.84
C ILE A 22 -17.30 -16.66 -10.38
N LYS A 23 -18.43 -16.28 -11.00
CA LYS A 23 -18.52 -16.16 -12.46
C LYS A 23 -17.51 -15.15 -13.02
N LEU A 24 -17.36 -13.99 -12.38
CA LEU A 24 -16.38 -12.98 -12.79
C LEU A 24 -14.94 -13.48 -12.66
N VAL A 25 -14.61 -14.22 -11.60
CA VAL A 25 -13.28 -14.84 -11.41
C VAL A 25 -13.01 -15.85 -12.51
N ASN A 26 -13.97 -16.71 -12.85
CA ASN A 26 -13.82 -17.68 -13.93
C ASN A 26 -13.62 -17.00 -15.29
N LEU A 27 -14.38 -15.94 -15.58
CA LEU A 27 -14.20 -15.13 -16.78
C LEU A 27 -12.81 -14.47 -16.80
N TYR A 28 -12.31 -14.01 -15.66
CA TYR A 28 -10.97 -13.44 -15.58
C TYR A 28 -9.88 -14.47 -15.94
N TYR A 29 -9.94 -15.69 -15.39
CA TYR A 29 -8.99 -16.74 -15.75
C TYR A 29 -9.07 -17.16 -17.21
N TRP A 30 -10.28 -17.30 -17.77
CA TRP A 30 -10.43 -17.56 -19.21
C TRP A 30 -9.84 -16.45 -20.09
N ALA A 31 -9.87 -15.19 -19.63
CA ALA A 31 -9.30 -14.08 -20.39
C ALA A 31 -7.77 -14.14 -20.38
N LEU A 32 -7.19 -14.53 -19.23
CA LEU A 32 -5.75 -14.75 -19.10
C LEU A 32 -5.26 -15.86 -20.04
N ASP A 33 -6.07 -16.89 -20.24
CA ASP A 33 -5.80 -17.97 -21.20
C ASP A 33 -5.97 -17.55 -22.68
N GLY A 34 -6.25 -16.26 -22.94
CA GLY A 34 -6.30 -15.67 -24.28
C GLY A 34 -7.65 -15.79 -24.98
N HIS A 35 -8.70 -16.24 -24.29
CA HIS A 35 -10.04 -16.31 -24.87
C HIS A 35 -10.68 -14.93 -24.99
N LYS A 36 -11.42 -14.69 -26.08
CA LYS A 36 -12.21 -13.48 -26.26
C LYS A 36 -13.51 -13.59 -25.48
N ILE A 37 -13.62 -12.85 -24.38
CA ILE A 37 -14.74 -13.00 -23.46
C ILE A 37 -15.74 -11.86 -23.61
N LYS A 38 -17.03 -12.23 -23.53
CA LYS A 38 -18.14 -11.29 -23.36
C LYS A 38 -18.63 -11.39 -21.92
N VAL A 39 -18.61 -10.26 -21.21
CA VAL A 39 -19.14 -10.18 -19.85
C VAL A 39 -20.63 -9.86 -19.91
N ASP A 40 -21.44 -10.78 -19.38
CA ASP A 40 -22.89 -10.65 -19.28
C ASP A 40 -23.29 -9.38 -18.52
N ARG A 41 -24.41 -8.77 -18.91
CA ARG A 41 -24.90 -7.52 -18.31
C ARG A 41 -25.15 -7.67 -16.80
N GLU A 42 -25.59 -8.84 -16.37
CA GLU A 42 -25.93 -9.14 -14.96
C GLU A 42 -24.70 -9.20 -14.04
N LEU A 43 -23.51 -9.40 -14.61
CA LEU A 43 -22.22 -9.40 -13.92
C LEU A 43 -21.60 -8.00 -13.84
N ARG A 44 -22.19 -7.01 -14.52
CA ARG A 44 -21.73 -5.63 -14.44
C ARG A 44 -22.26 -5.00 -13.17
N VAL A 45 -21.37 -4.34 -12.45
CA VAL A 45 -21.74 -3.62 -11.23
C VAL A 45 -22.63 -2.44 -11.60
N GLU A 46 -23.79 -2.33 -10.95
CA GLU A 46 -24.74 -1.23 -11.18
C GLU A 46 -24.27 0.08 -10.55
N LYS A 47 -23.52 0.01 -9.44
CA LYS A 47 -23.01 1.16 -8.68
C LYS A 47 -21.49 1.10 -8.54
N TYR A 48 -20.81 2.19 -8.86
CA TYR A 48 -19.35 2.30 -8.79
C TYR A 48 -18.90 3.02 -7.51
N PRO A 49 -17.65 2.80 -7.03
CA PRO A 49 -17.14 3.39 -5.78
C PRO A 49 -17.07 4.92 -5.75
N HIS A 50 -17.17 5.56 -6.90
CA HIS A 50 -17.83 6.85 -7.14
C HIS A 50 -18.47 6.70 -8.50
N PHE A 51 -19.39 7.58 -8.90
CA PHE A 51 -20.12 7.38 -10.15
C PHE A 51 -19.27 7.46 -11.45
N MET A 52 -17.96 7.17 -11.44
CA MET A 52 -16.99 7.11 -12.54
C MET A 52 -17.32 8.04 -13.71
N GLU A 53 -17.74 9.27 -13.38
CA GLU A 53 -18.17 10.30 -14.32
C GLU A 53 -19.24 9.88 -15.36
N LYS A 54 -20.01 8.80 -15.13
CA LYS A 54 -21.07 8.39 -16.07
C LYS A 54 -22.10 9.53 -16.18
N LYS A 55 -22.26 10.09 -17.37
CA LYS A 55 -23.21 11.17 -17.62
C LYS A 55 -24.65 10.64 -17.61
N GLY A 56 -25.57 11.37 -16.96
CA GLY A 56 -27.02 11.14 -17.08
C GLY A 56 -27.72 10.38 -15.93
N PHE A 57 -27.07 10.20 -14.78
CA PHE A 57 -27.69 9.60 -13.58
C PHE A 57 -27.39 10.44 -12.34
N GLU A 58 -28.14 10.22 -11.26
CA GLU A 58 -27.93 10.87 -9.96
C GLU A 58 -26.53 10.53 -9.42
N SER A 59 -25.77 11.56 -9.01
CA SER A 59 -24.40 11.42 -8.53
C SER A 59 -24.36 10.71 -7.19
N TYR A 60 -23.75 9.51 -7.15
CA TYR A 60 -23.42 8.81 -5.91
C TYR A 60 -21.96 9.10 -5.52
N HIS A 61 -21.77 9.63 -4.31
CA HIS A 61 -20.46 9.88 -3.71
C HIS A 61 -20.25 8.89 -2.55
N SER A 62 -19.22 8.06 -2.64
CA SER A 62 -19.00 7.01 -1.64
C SER A 62 -18.19 7.52 -0.46
N ILE A 63 -18.71 7.27 0.74
CA ILE A 63 -17.99 7.51 2.01
C ILE A 63 -17.05 6.36 2.42
N SER A 64 -17.02 5.26 1.65
CA SER A 64 -16.16 4.09 1.92
C SER A 64 -14.68 4.43 1.74
N ILE A 65 -13.79 3.58 2.29
CA ILE A 65 -12.33 3.75 2.14
C ILE A 65 -11.93 3.85 0.67
N LEU A 66 -12.47 2.97 -0.19
CA LEU A 66 -12.23 3.01 -1.63
C LEU A 66 -12.70 4.32 -2.28
N GLY A 67 -13.83 4.85 -1.80
CA GLY A 67 -14.31 6.15 -2.23
C GLY A 67 -13.32 7.26 -1.86
N ARG A 68 -12.91 7.32 -0.60
CA ARG A 68 -11.94 8.32 -0.13
C ARG A 68 -10.59 8.22 -0.87
N ILE A 69 -10.10 7.00 -1.13
CA ILE A 69 -8.89 6.78 -1.91
C ILE A 69 -9.05 7.35 -3.32
N PHE A 70 -10.18 7.07 -3.96
CA PHE A 70 -10.47 7.60 -5.30
C PHE A 70 -10.53 9.13 -5.29
N ASP A 71 -11.23 9.76 -4.34
CA ASP A 71 -11.34 11.22 -4.24
C ASP A 71 -9.97 11.88 -4.06
N GLU A 72 -9.13 11.33 -3.18
CA GLU A 72 -7.77 11.85 -2.96
C GLU A 72 -6.88 11.64 -4.19
N THR A 73 -7.06 10.52 -4.90
CA THR A 73 -6.34 10.25 -6.16
C THR A 73 -6.77 11.21 -7.26
N GLU A 74 -8.07 11.47 -7.41
CA GLU A 74 -8.63 12.40 -8.39
C GLU A 74 -8.18 13.84 -8.12
N LYS A 75 -8.24 14.30 -6.86
CA LYS A 75 -7.66 15.58 -6.44
C LYS A 75 -6.17 15.67 -6.80
N ALA A 76 -5.39 14.62 -6.54
CA ALA A 76 -3.96 14.60 -6.86
C ALA A 76 -3.69 14.60 -8.37
N ILE A 77 -4.53 13.95 -9.17
CA ILE A 77 -4.45 13.96 -10.65
C ILE A 77 -4.81 15.34 -11.19
N LEU A 78 -5.90 15.94 -10.72
CA LEU A 78 -6.35 17.28 -11.14
C LEU A 78 -5.29 18.34 -10.81
N GLN A 79 -4.71 18.29 -9.60
CA GLN A 79 -3.59 19.15 -9.19
C GLN A 79 -2.34 18.97 -10.06
N ARG A 80 -2.12 17.80 -10.66
CA ARG A 80 -1.04 17.56 -11.63
C ARG A 80 -1.35 18.05 -13.04
N SER A 81 -2.62 18.23 -13.40
CA SER A 81 -3.01 18.60 -14.76
C SER A 81 -3.01 20.11 -15.01
N GLU A 82 -3.18 20.93 -13.96
CA GLU A 82 -3.15 22.39 -14.04
C GLU A 82 -1.73 22.97 -13.91
N ASP A 83 -0.81 22.20 -13.34
CA ASP A 83 0.58 22.55 -13.14
C ASP A 83 1.47 21.47 -13.75
N ASP A 84 2.15 21.77 -14.87
CA ASP A 84 3.22 20.94 -15.47
C ASP A 84 4.48 20.93 -14.57
N LYS A 85 4.28 20.71 -13.26
CA LYS A 85 5.28 20.86 -12.21
C LYS A 85 5.79 19.49 -11.82
N GLN A 86 7.12 19.38 -11.92
CA GLN A 86 7.97 18.37 -11.30
C GLN A 86 7.33 17.77 -10.05
N ILE A 87 7.23 16.44 -10.00
CA ILE A 87 6.61 15.72 -8.90
C ILE A 87 7.30 16.13 -7.58
N GLN A 88 6.58 16.85 -6.73
CA GLN A 88 7.06 17.25 -5.42
C GLN A 88 6.95 16.05 -4.47
N ILE A 89 8.10 15.56 -4.00
CA ILE A 89 8.18 14.50 -3.01
C ILE A 89 8.16 15.16 -1.63
N THR A 90 7.04 15.00 -0.94
CA THR A 90 6.80 15.57 0.39
C THR A 90 6.86 14.46 1.45
N MET A 91 7.53 14.74 2.57
CA MET A 91 7.56 13.86 3.72
C MET A 91 6.36 14.10 4.62
N LEU A 92 5.84 13.03 5.22
CA LEU A 92 4.80 13.14 6.25
C LEU A 92 5.45 13.62 7.55
N PRO A 93 5.03 14.78 8.12
CA PRO A 93 5.62 15.32 9.34
C PRO A 93 5.68 14.30 10.48
N PHE A 94 4.65 13.47 10.56
CA PHE A 94 4.50 12.40 11.53
C PHE A 94 5.72 11.45 11.62
N PHE A 95 6.35 11.12 10.49
CA PHE A 95 7.53 10.24 10.45
C PHE A 95 8.86 11.01 10.58
N THR A 96 8.82 12.34 10.55
CA THR A 96 10.01 13.20 10.68
C THR A 96 10.27 13.66 12.11
N GLU A 97 9.24 13.64 12.97
CA GLU A 97 9.32 14.05 14.38
C GLU A 97 10.13 13.09 15.27
N VAL A 98 10.26 11.83 14.85
CA VAL A 98 11.04 10.83 15.60
C VAL A 98 12.52 11.08 15.30
N GLU A 99 13.26 11.55 16.30
CA GLU A 99 14.70 11.71 16.22
C GLU A 99 15.39 10.37 16.45
N ALA A 100 16.13 9.90 15.44
CA ALA A 100 16.98 8.75 15.54
C ALA A 100 18.39 9.16 15.98
N ALA A 101 19.07 8.28 16.72
CA ALA A 101 20.46 8.49 17.09
C ALA A 101 21.35 8.65 15.84
N PRO A 102 22.39 9.50 15.85
CA PRO A 102 23.27 9.69 14.69
C PRO A 102 23.87 8.39 14.16
N GLU A 103 24.21 7.46 15.05
CA GLU A 103 24.78 6.15 14.71
C GLU A 103 23.80 5.31 13.89
N CYS A 104 22.51 5.36 14.25
CA CYS A 104 21.43 4.70 13.52
C CYS A 104 21.26 5.31 12.12
N ILE A 105 21.34 6.63 12.00
CA ILE A 105 21.24 7.32 10.71
C ILE A 105 22.39 6.89 9.80
N SER A 106 23.64 6.96 10.27
CA SER A 106 24.80 6.57 9.48
C SER A 106 24.78 5.09 9.08
N LEU A 107 24.30 4.21 9.96
CA LEU A 107 24.13 2.79 9.64
C LEU A 107 23.15 2.60 8.47
N TRP A 108 21.97 3.21 8.55
CA TRP A 108 20.95 3.07 7.51
C TRP A 108 21.27 3.82 6.23
N GLU A 109 22.06 4.90 6.28
CA GLU A 109 22.62 5.55 5.08
C GLU A 109 23.56 4.60 4.34
N TYR A 110 24.46 3.93 5.07
CA TYR A 110 25.36 2.93 4.49
C TYR A 110 24.58 1.77 3.86
N ASN A 111 23.63 1.19 4.61
CA ASN A 111 22.81 0.07 4.12
C ASN A 111 21.98 0.48 2.89
N TYR A 112 21.46 1.70 2.85
CA TYR A 112 20.71 2.18 1.69
C TYR A 112 21.60 2.43 0.46
N GLU A 113 22.83 2.93 0.64
CA GLU A 113 23.81 3.02 -0.45
C GLU A 113 24.17 1.64 -1.00
N GLU A 114 24.38 0.66 -0.10
CA GLU A 114 24.63 -0.72 -0.48
C GLU A 114 23.45 -1.32 -1.28
N TYR A 115 22.22 -1.08 -0.84
CA TYR A 115 21.01 -1.45 -1.57
C TYR A 115 20.99 -0.86 -2.97
N LEU A 116 21.32 0.43 -3.13
CA LEU A 116 21.35 1.07 -4.44
C LEU A 116 22.44 0.49 -5.34
N SER A 117 23.59 0.11 -4.78
CA SER A 117 24.65 -0.57 -5.52
C SER A 117 24.20 -1.96 -5.98
N LYS A 118 23.68 -2.78 -5.07
CA LYS A 118 23.16 -4.14 -5.35
C LYS A 118 22.03 -4.11 -6.37
N SER A 119 21.04 -3.23 -6.18
CA SER A 119 19.89 -3.09 -7.09
C SER A 119 20.29 -2.64 -8.50
N ARG A 120 21.39 -1.87 -8.66
CA ARG A 120 21.92 -1.53 -9.98
C ARG A 120 22.43 -2.76 -10.73
N GLY A 121 23.03 -3.72 -10.02
CA GLY A 121 23.50 -4.98 -10.61
C GLY A 121 22.38 -5.89 -11.11
N LEU A 122 21.13 -5.66 -10.70
CA LEU A 122 19.97 -6.48 -11.10
C LEU A 122 19.26 -5.98 -12.36
N PHE A 123 19.70 -4.88 -12.98
CA PHE A 123 19.02 -4.33 -14.16
C PHE A 123 19.21 -5.15 -15.44
N ASP A 124 20.32 -5.89 -15.53
CA ASP A 124 20.69 -6.68 -16.71
C ASP A 124 20.08 -8.09 -16.74
N LEU A 125 19.40 -8.49 -15.65
CA LEU A 125 18.73 -9.77 -15.53
C LEU A 125 17.43 -9.81 -16.34
N ASP A 126 16.97 -11.02 -16.66
CA ASP A 126 15.65 -11.21 -17.23
C ASP A 126 14.55 -10.85 -16.21
N LYS A 127 13.29 -10.78 -16.66
CA LYS A 127 12.20 -10.26 -15.81
C LYS A 127 11.91 -11.16 -14.61
N GLU A 128 12.00 -12.47 -14.77
CA GLU A 128 11.66 -13.43 -13.72
C GLU A 128 12.78 -13.49 -12.68
N GLU A 129 14.04 -13.68 -13.09
CA GLU A 129 15.18 -13.69 -12.16
C GLU A 129 15.31 -12.34 -11.44
N LYS A 130 15.11 -11.23 -12.15
CA LYS A 130 15.12 -9.90 -11.54
C LYS A 130 14.13 -9.79 -10.38
N ASN A 131 12.90 -10.25 -10.56
CA ASN A 131 11.89 -10.16 -9.50
C ASN A 131 12.30 -10.98 -8.28
N GLU A 132 12.79 -12.20 -8.48
CA GLU A 132 13.26 -13.06 -7.40
C GLU A 132 14.46 -12.46 -6.65
N GLU A 133 15.43 -11.91 -7.37
CA GLU A 133 16.61 -11.30 -6.77
C GLU A 133 16.28 -10.00 -6.02
N PHE A 134 15.32 -9.21 -6.52
CA PHE A 134 14.81 -8.07 -5.76
C PHE A 134 14.08 -8.50 -4.49
N GLU A 135 13.31 -9.59 -4.53
CA GLU A 135 12.62 -10.10 -3.35
C GLU A 135 13.63 -10.56 -2.28
N LYS A 136 14.64 -11.35 -2.66
CA LYS A 136 15.74 -11.74 -1.76
C LYS A 136 16.48 -10.52 -1.20
N LEU A 137 16.72 -9.50 -2.04
CA LEU A 137 17.36 -8.27 -1.63
C LEU A 137 16.52 -7.55 -0.56
N TYR A 138 15.23 -7.33 -0.80
CA TYR A 138 14.34 -6.73 0.20
C TYR A 138 14.28 -7.55 1.47
N GLN A 139 14.21 -8.88 1.35
CA GLN A 139 14.18 -9.78 2.49
C GLN A 139 15.42 -9.62 3.38
N SER A 140 16.61 -9.46 2.78
CA SER A 140 17.84 -9.21 3.55
C SER A 140 17.78 -7.93 4.40
N TYR A 141 17.14 -6.87 3.89
CA TYR A 141 16.97 -5.62 4.64
C TYR A 141 15.81 -5.68 5.64
N LYS A 142 14.76 -6.48 5.38
CA LYS A 142 13.73 -6.78 6.38
C LYS A 142 14.35 -7.51 7.58
N TYR A 143 15.16 -8.55 7.34
CA TYR A 143 15.89 -9.24 8.41
C TYR A 143 16.82 -8.29 9.17
N LEU A 144 17.48 -7.35 8.48
CA LEU A 144 18.31 -6.36 9.15
C LEU A 144 17.52 -5.42 10.08
N LEU A 145 16.31 -5.02 9.67
CA LEU A 145 15.45 -4.14 10.45
C LEU A 145 14.69 -4.88 11.56
N TYR A 146 14.16 -6.07 11.29
CA TYR A 146 13.22 -6.78 12.16
C TYR A 146 13.84 -7.97 12.91
N ASP A 147 15.03 -8.43 12.51
CA ASP A 147 15.59 -9.72 12.92
C ASP A 147 14.63 -10.90 12.68
N ALA A 148 13.78 -10.75 11.65
CA ALA A 148 12.70 -11.67 11.30
C ALA A 148 12.31 -11.50 9.82
N GLU A 149 11.50 -12.44 9.30
CA GLU A 149 11.01 -12.38 7.92
C GLU A 149 10.02 -11.24 7.72
N GLU A 150 9.12 -11.07 8.69
CA GLU A 150 8.09 -10.04 8.72
C GLU A 150 8.10 -9.27 10.05
N PHE A 151 7.49 -8.10 10.04
CA PHE A 151 7.43 -7.22 11.21
C PHE A 151 6.71 -7.86 12.39
N GLU A 152 5.64 -8.62 12.15
CA GLU A 152 4.82 -9.28 13.16
C GLU A 152 5.59 -10.33 13.97
N GLU A 153 6.68 -10.85 13.41
CA GLU A 153 7.54 -11.87 14.01
C GLU A 153 8.75 -11.26 14.74
N THR A 154 8.88 -9.94 14.74
CA THR A 154 10.04 -9.28 15.35
C THR A 154 10.11 -9.54 16.86
N SER A 155 11.28 -9.98 17.30
CA SER A 155 11.61 -10.10 18.73
C SER A 155 12.32 -8.85 19.28
N ARG A 156 12.61 -7.88 18.40
CA ARG A 156 13.29 -6.62 18.74
C ARG A 156 12.37 -5.70 19.53
N ASP A 157 12.97 -4.77 20.26
CA ASP A 157 12.23 -3.68 20.88
C ASP A 157 11.55 -2.82 19.80
N LEU A 158 10.21 -2.75 19.85
CA LEU A 158 9.40 -2.02 18.88
C LEU A 158 9.78 -0.54 18.82
N SER A 159 10.19 0.06 19.94
CA SER A 159 10.60 1.46 19.96
C SER A 159 11.83 1.70 19.10
N GLN A 160 12.81 0.78 19.13
CA GLN A 160 13.98 0.81 18.26
C GLN A 160 13.61 0.58 16.80
N VAL A 161 12.76 -0.42 16.52
CA VAL A 161 12.28 -0.71 15.16
C VAL A 161 11.57 0.50 14.55
N TYR A 162 10.72 1.19 15.31
CA TYR A 162 10.05 2.41 14.85
C TYR A 162 11.03 3.55 14.60
N MET A 163 12.01 3.74 15.49
CA MET A 163 13.06 4.75 15.31
C MET A 163 13.84 4.51 14.01
N GLU A 164 14.28 3.26 13.78
CA GLU A 164 14.98 2.86 12.57
C GLU A 164 14.10 3.00 11.32
N ALA A 165 12.84 2.57 11.38
CA ALA A 165 11.89 2.73 10.28
C ALA A 165 11.67 4.21 9.89
N CYS A 166 11.56 5.11 10.88
CA CYS A 166 11.52 6.56 10.66
C CYS A 166 12.82 7.10 10.07
N ALA A 167 13.98 6.61 10.51
CA ALA A 167 15.27 6.99 9.93
C ALA A 167 15.36 6.58 8.44
N ILE A 168 15.00 5.34 8.11
CA ILE A 168 14.93 4.84 6.73
C ILE A 168 14.01 5.72 5.89
N TYR A 169 12.82 6.03 6.40
CA TYR A 169 11.86 6.91 5.71
C TYR A 169 12.51 8.26 5.36
N ARG A 170 13.15 8.92 6.32
CA ARG A 170 13.80 10.22 6.12
C ARG A 170 14.94 10.15 5.09
N ILE A 171 15.89 9.22 5.28
CA ILE A 171 17.05 9.04 4.39
C ILE A 171 16.61 8.83 2.94
N VAL A 172 15.65 7.94 2.73
CA VAL A 172 15.19 7.60 1.38
C VAL A 172 14.39 8.74 0.76
N TYR A 173 13.50 9.40 1.52
CA TYR A 173 12.68 10.49 0.99
C TYR A 173 13.51 11.74 0.68
N GLU A 174 14.50 12.08 1.50
CA GLU A 174 15.44 13.17 1.21
C GLU A 174 16.19 12.91 -0.10
N ARG A 175 16.64 11.67 -0.30
CA ARG A 175 17.32 11.28 -1.54
C ARG A 175 16.40 11.17 -2.75
N ALA A 176 15.18 10.67 -2.56
CA ALA A 176 14.17 10.63 -3.60
C ALA A 176 13.82 12.04 -4.06
N ARG A 177 13.68 12.98 -3.11
CA ARG A 177 13.46 14.41 -3.38
C ARG A 177 14.64 15.06 -4.10
N SER A 178 15.88 14.83 -3.67
CA SER A 178 17.06 15.41 -4.31
C SER A 178 17.25 14.91 -5.75
N THR A 179 16.85 13.67 -6.03
CA THR A 179 16.97 13.05 -7.36
C THR A 179 15.67 13.01 -8.16
N LYS A 180 14.59 13.62 -7.64
CA LYS A 180 13.24 13.66 -8.23
C LYS A 180 12.73 12.29 -8.70
N SER A 181 12.98 11.25 -7.89
CA SER A 181 12.72 9.85 -8.26
C SER A 181 11.86 9.14 -7.22
N ILE A 182 10.55 9.06 -7.51
CA ILE A 182 9.56 8.42 -6.61
C ILE A 182 9.80 6.92 -6.48
N SER A 183 10.33 6.28 -7.54
CA SER A 183 10.60 4.84 -7.52
C SER A 183 11.54 4.44 -6.39
N LYS A 184 12.38 5.36 -5.90
CA LYS A 184 13.24 5.14 -4.73
C LYS A 184 12.48 4.97 -3.42
N CYS A 185 11.32 5.61 -3.27
CA CYS A 185 10.48 5.47 -2.09
C CYS A 185 9.93 4.05 -1.91
N ARG A 186 9.95 3.21 -2.95
CA ARG A 186 9.54 1.80 -2.89
C ARG A 186 10.29 1.04 -1.79
N PHE A 187 11.58 1.28 -1.64
CA PHE A 187 12.41 0.60 -0.63
C PHE A 187 11.83 0.76 0.78
N VAL A 188 11.42 1.98 1.14
CA VAL A 188 10.83 2.27 2.46
C VAL A 188 9.58 1.44 2.71
N TRP A 189 8.65 1.44 1.75
CA TRP A 189 7.35 0.81 1.92
C TRP A 189 7.41 -0.72 1.85
N VAL A 190 8.44 -1.28 1.21
CA VAL A 190 8.68 -2.73 1.21
C VAL A 190 9.39 -3.19 2.48
N VAL A 191 10.42 -2.47 2.93
CA VAL A 191 11.26 -2.90 4.06
C VAL A 191 10.71 -2.44 5.40
N ALA A 192 10.33 -1.17 5.52
CA ALA A 192 9.93 -0.52 6.77
C ALA A 192 8.42 -0.23 6.85
N GLY A 193 7.67 -0.48 5.78
CA GLY A 193 6.27 -0.06 5.63
C GLY A 193 5.35 -0.60 6.72
N ALA A 194 5.50 -1.88 7.10
CA ALA A 194 4.70 -2.49 8.15
C ALA A 194 4.90 -1.79 9.50
N ALA A 195 6.15 -1.56 9.91
CA ALA A 195 6.48 -0.83 11.13
C ALA A 195 5.95 0.62 11.12
N LEU A 196 6.07 1.34 10.00
CA LEU A 196 5.56 2.71 9.86
C LEU A 196 4.03 2.77 9.96
N CYS A 197 3.33 1.84 9.29
CA CYS A 197 1.88 1.72 9.37
C CYS A 197 1.42 1.39 10.79
N HIS A 198 2.11 0.47 11.46
CA HIS A 198 1.82 0.12 12.84
C HIS A 198 2.05 1.33 13.78
N LEU A 199 3.18 2.03 13.66
CA LEU A 199 3.46 3.25 14.42
C LEU A 199 2.38 4.31 14.23
N TYR A 200 1.92 4.49 12.99
CA TYR A 200 0.84 5.43 12.68
C TYR A 200 -0.47 5.03 13.36
N ALA A 201 -0.86 3.76 13.25
CA ALA A 201 -2.08 3.24 13.87
C ALA A 201 -2.05 3.34 15.40
N THR A 202 -0.92 3.02 16.05
CA THR A 202 -0.81 3.08 17.51
C THR A 202 -0.88 4.50 18.05
N LYS A 203 -0.15 5.45 17.46
CA LYS A 203 -0.25 6.86 17.86
C LYS A 203 -1.63 7.44 17.58
N TYR A 204 -2.25 7.10 16.44
CA TYR A 204 -3.60 7.58 16.12
C TYR A 204 -4.62 7.12 17.16
N ALA A 205 -4.55 5.85 17.56
CA ALA A 205 -5.41 5.29 18.61
C ALA A 205 -5.15 5.97 19.97
N ALA A 206 -3.87 6.17 20.33
CA ALA A 206 -3.49 6.85 21.57
C ALA A 206 -4.03 8.30 21.64
N GLN A 207 -4.02 9.04 20.52
CA GLN A 207 -4.56 10.41 20.45
C GLN A 207 -6.09 10.47 20.65
N ARG A 208 -6.81 9.40 20.37
CA ARG A 208 -8.27 9.31 20.53
C ARG A 208 -8.71 8.57 21.80
N GLY A 209 -7.77 8.06 22.59
CA GLY A 209 -8.07 7.19 23.74
C GLY A 209 -8.66 5.83 23.34
N GLU A 210 -8.49 5.42 22.09
CA GLU A 210 -8.96 4.15 21.55
C GLU A 210 -7.85 3.09 21.67
N LYS A 211 -8.22 1.82 21.83
CA LYS A 211 -7.26 0.70 21.81
C LYS A 211 -7.03 0.26 20.36
N THR A 212 -5.78 0.19 19.93
CA THR A 212 -5.42 -0.34 18.61
C THR A 212 -5.58 -1.86 18.62
N VAL A 213 -6.41 -2.39 17.70
CA VAL A 213 -6.43 -3.83 17.40
C VAL A 213 -5.74 -4.01 16.06
N LEU A 214 -4.55 -4.59 16.06
CA LEU A 214 -3.92 -5.04 14.82
C LEU A 214 -4.43 -6.44 14.52
N CYS A 215 -5.17 -6.55 13.44
CA CYS A 215 -5.62 -7.83 12.91
C CYS A 215 -4.90 -8.08 11.58
N PRO A 216 -4.48 -9.33 11.32
CA PRO A 216 -4.07 -9.74 9.98
C PRO A 216 -5.16 -9.35 8.98
N LEU A 217 -4.76 -9.01 7.75
CA LEU A 217 -5.68 -8.60 6.69
C LEU A 217 -6.80 -9.64 6.45
N SER A 218 -6.47 -10.92 6.68
CA SER A 218 -7.39 -12.05 6.66
C SER A 218 -8.46 -12.01 7.76
N VAL A 219 -8.11 -11.55 8.96
CA VAL A 219 -9.04 -11.42 10.10
C VAL A 219 -9.87 -10.14 9.98
N THR A 220 -9.28 -9.04 9.49
CA THR A 220 -10.08 -7.85 9.15
C THR A 220 -11.09 -8.12 8.04
N ARG A 221 -10.80 -9.08 7.12
CA ARG A 221 -11.75 -9.57 6.10
C ARG A 221 -12.87 -10.47 6.64
N GLN A 222 -12.79 -10.90 7.90
CA GLN A 222 -13.83 -11.69 8.56
C GLN A 222 -14.71 -10.84 9.48
N LEU A 223 -14.20 -9.70 9.94
CA LEU A 223 -14.90 -8.75 10.80
C LEU A 223 -15.69 -7.68 10.01
N TYR A 224 -15.52 -7.68 8.68
CA TYR A 224 -16.26 -6.87 7.70
C TYR A 224 -16.65 -7.76 6.54
#